data_AF-A0A183EP35-F1
#
_entry.id   AF-A0A183EP35-F1
#
_cell.length_a   1.000
_cell.length_b   1.000
_cell.length_c   1.000
_cell.angle_alpha   90.00
_cell.angle_beta   90.00
_cell.angle_gamma   90.00
#
_symmetry.space_group_name_H-M   'P 1'
#
loop_
_entity.id
_entity.type
_entity.pdbx_description
1 polymer ?
#
loop_
_entity_poly.entity_id
_entity_poly.type
_entity_poly.pdbx_seq_one_letter_code
_entity_poly.pdbx_strand_id
1 'polypeptide(L)'
;MKALASEMINKCANCTYQCFDSYMQRARRTTDYVLPSEVCVMINVIFSSKSRATKLTMDSGEYKYHSKLDETLETMLKDMETCIEDKVFEVCNHSARDFWGKIVKRCMGVGVNIK
;
A
#
# COMPACT_ATOMS: atom_id res chain seq x y z
N MET A 1 -25.55 6.61 0.20
CA MET A 1 -24.40 7.06 -0.63
C MET A 1 -23.03 6.67 -0.07
N LYS A 2 -22.80 6.65 1.26
CA LYS A 2 -21.48 6.34 1.85
C LYS A 2 -21.01 4.88 1.69
N ALA A 3 -21.93 3.92 1.65
CA ALA A 3 -21.61 2.52 1.31
C ALA A 3 -21.02 2.38 -0.10
N LEU A 4 -21.52 3.17 -1.07
CA LEU A 4 -20.97 3.21 -2.44
C LEU A 4 -19.55 3.78 -2.46
N ALA A 5 -19.28 4.83 -1.66
CA ALA A 5 -17.92 5.38 -1.54
C ALA A 5 -16.94 4.36 -0.94
N SER A 6 -17.35 3.65 0.12
CA SER A 6 -16.56 2.56 0.72
C SER A 6 -16.31 1.41 -0.25
N GLU A 7 -17.33 1.01 -1.02
CA GLU A 7 -17.22 -0.04 -2.03
C GLU A 7 -16.27 0.34 -3.16
N MET A 8 -16.34 1.60 -3.63
CA MET A 8 -15.43 2.11 -4.66
C MET A 8 -13.98 2.14 -4.19
N ILE A 9 -13.72 2.58 -2.96
CA ILE A 9 -12.36 2.55 -2.38
C ILE A 9 -11.87 1.10 -2.29
N ASN A 10 -12.71 0.20 -1.77
CA ASN A 10 -12.35 -1.21 -1.64
C ASN A 10 -12.04 -1.84 -3.01
N LYS A 11 -12.85 -1.57 -4.03
CA LYS A 11 -12.65 -2.10 -5.38
C LYS A 11 -11.35 -1.58 -6.00
N CYS A 12 -11.07 -0.28 -5.85
CA CYS A 12 -9.82 0.33 -6.34
C CYS A 12 -8.59 -0.29 -5.65
N ALA A 13 -8.63 -0.45 -4.33
CA ALA A 13 -7.56 -1.06 -3.56
C ALA A 13 -7.34 -2.53 -3.96
N ASN A 14 -8.41 -3.32 -4.08
CA ASN A 14 -8.32 -4.73 -4.49
C ASN A 14 -7.71 -4.89 -5.89
N CYS A 15 -8.16 -4.12 -6.88
CA CYS A 15 -7.60 -4.19 -8.23
C CYS A 15 -6.10 -3.85 -8.22
N THR A 16 -5.72 -2.82 -7.46
CA THR A 16 -4.31 -2.40 -7.35
C THR A 16 -3.46 -3.47 -6.66
N TYR A 17 -3.97 -4.06 -5.58
CA TYR A 17 -3.29 -5.12 -4.84
C TYR A 17 -3.10 -6.38 -5.70
N GLN A 18 -4.10 -6.77 -6.50
CA GLN A 18 -3.97 -7.88 -7.45
C GLN A 18 -2.92 -7.61 -8.54
N CYS A 19 -2.84 -6.38 -9.03
CA CYS A 19 -1.79 -5.98 -9.96
C CYS A 19 -0.40 -6.05 -9.31
N PHE A 20 -0.28 -5.62 -8.04
CA PHE A 20 0.95 -5.72 -7.28
C PHE A 20 1.37 -7.18 -7.08
N ASP A 21 0.49 -8.04 -6.60
CA ASP A 21 0.78 -9.47 -6.37
C ASP A 21 1.23 -10.15 -7.67
N SER A 22 0.49 -9.94 -8.76
CA SER A 22 0.85 -10.45 -10.10
C SER A 22 2.19 -9.92 -10.59
N TYR A 23 2.53 -8.66 -10.26
CA TYR A 23 3.83 -8.08 -10.59
C TYR A 23 4.94 -8.76 -9.79
N MET A 24 4.78 -8.90 -8.48
CA MET A 24 5.79 -9.44 -7.56
C MET A 24 6.08 -10.92 -7.79
N GLN A 25 5.07 -11.70 -8.21
CA GLN A 25 5.24 -13.10 -8.61
C GLN A 25 6.14 -13.25 -9.85
N ARG A 26 6.07 -12.31 -10.81
CA ARG A 26 6.88 -12.33 -12.03
C ARG A 26 8.19 -11.57 -11.91
N ALA A 27 8.28 -10.65 -10.95
CA ALA A 27 9.45 -9.84 -10.73
C ALA A 27 10.67 -10.74 -10.44
N ARG A 28 11.69 -10.60 -11.29
CA ARG A 28 12.97 -11.30 -11.10
C ARG A 28 13.67 -10.71 -9.88
N ARG A 29 14.53 -11.51 -9.25
CA ARG A 29 15.41 -11.03 -8.19
C ARG A 29 16.37 -10.01 -8.78
N THR A 30 16.41 -8.80 -8.23
CA THR A 30 17.31 -7.73 -8.66
C THR A 30 18.18 -7.30 -7.49
N THR A 31 19.48 -7.11 -7.73
CA THR A 31 20.45 -6.66 -6.73
C THR A 31 20.44 -5.15 -6.48
N ASP A 32 19.60 -4.41 -7.22
CA ASP A 32 19.74 -2.96 -7.29
C ASP A 32 19.08 -2.22 -6.12
N TYR A 33 18.47 -2.93 -5.15
CA TYR A 33 17.80 -2.38 -3.95
C TYR A 33 16.90 -1.16 -4.23
N VAL A 34 16.37 -1.05 -5.44
CA VAL A 34 15.52 0.04 -5.88
C VAL A 34 14.17 -0.55 -6.20
N LEU A 35 13.14 -0.03 -5.53
CA LEU A 35 11.77 -0.40 -5.82
C LEU A 35 11.36 0.19 -7.18
N PRO A 36 10.80 -0.61 -8.11
CA PRO A 36 10.31 -0.09 -9.39
C PRO A 36 9.26 1.00 -9.19
N SER A 37 9.24 1.97 -10.10
CA SER A 37 8.35 3.14 -10.03
C SER A 37 6.87 2.74 -9.99
N GLU A 38 6.52 1.71 -10.75
CA GLU A 38 5.20 1.12 -10.87
C GLU A 38 4.72 0.56 -9.53
N VAL A 39 5.62 -0.08 -8.78
CA VAL A 39 5.32 -0.62 -7.45
C VAL A 39 5.13 0.52 -6.44
N CYS A 40 5.95 1.58 -6.51
CA CYS A 40 5.71 2.80 -5.71
C CYS A 40 4.33 3.41 -5.99
N VAL A 41 3.91 3.49 -7.25
CA VAL A 41 2.59 4.02 -7.64
C VAL A 41 1.48 3.15 -7.05
N MET A 42 1.60 1.82 -7.13
CA MET A 42 0.63 0.90 -6.55
C MET A 42 0.51 1.08 -5.02
N ILE A 43 1.64 1.15 -4.31
CA ILE A 43 1.67 1.41 -2.86
C ILE A 43 1.00 2.75 -2.53
N ASN A 44 1.31 3.80 -3.29
CA ASN A 44 0.72 5.12 -3.08
C ASN A 44 -0.81 5.12 -3.27
N VAL A 45 -1.34 4.31 -4.20
CA VAL A 45 -2.79 4.15 -4.39
C VAL A 45 -3.43 3.48 -3.16
N ILE A 46 -2.78 2.49 -2.55
CA ILE A 46 -3.29 1.86 -1.32
C ILE A 46 -3.24 2.84 -0.13
N PHE A 47 -2.14 3.60 0.04
CA PHE A 47 -2.06 4.67 1.05
C PHE A 47 -3.13 5.74 0.84
N SER A 48 -3.37 6.15 -0.40
CA SER A 48 -4.43 7.12 -0.73
C SER A 48 -5.82 6.57 -0.40
N SER A 49 -6.05 5.29 -0.70
CA SER A 49 -7.29 4.58 -0.38
C SER A 49 -7.53 4.56 1.13
N LYS A 50 -6.49 4.30 1.92
CA LYS A 50 -6.55 4.36 3.39
C LYS A 50 -6.87 5.76 3.90
N SER A 51 -6.16 6.79 3.42
CA SER A 51 -6.43 8.18 3.80
C SER A 51 -7.88 8.59 3.50
N ARG A 52 -8.42 8.17 2.35
CA ARG A 52 -9.82 8.41 1.97
C ARG A 52 -10.80 7.63 2.87
N ALA A 53 -10.46 6.40 3.24
CA ALA A 53 -11.26 5.60 4.16
C ALA A 53 -11.33 6.24 5.55
N THR A 54 -10.20 6.72 6.10
CA THR A 54 -10.16 7.41 7.40
C THR A 54 -11.03 8.67 7.40
N LYS A 55 -10.95 9.50 6.35
CA LYS A 55 -11.79 10.71 6.21
C LYS A 55 -13.29 10.38 6.22
N LEU A 56 -13.70 9.31 5.54
CA LEU A 56 -15.10 8.85 5.54
C LEU A 56 -15.59 8.43 6.93
N THR A 57 -14.70 7.92 7.80
CA THR A 57 -15.01 7.55 9.19
C THR A 57 -15.16 8.77 10.10
N MET A 58 -14.32 9.79 9.92
CA MET A 58 -14.36 11.01 10.73
C MET A 58 -15.64 11.82 10.49
N ASP A 59 -16.15 11.83 9.25
CA ASP A 59 -17.38 12.53 8.86
C ASP A 59 -18.68 11.81 9.28
N SER A 60 -18.60 10.65 9.94
CA SER A 60 -19.77 9.80 10.23
C SER A 60 -20.06 9.53 11.70
N GLY A 61 -19.07 9.57 12.60
CA GLY A 61 -19.26 9.18 14.01
C GLY A 61 -19.65 7.70 14.22
N GLU A 62 -19.75 6.91 13.14
CA GLU A 62 -20.13 5.49 13.15
C GLU A 62 -18.90 4.60 12.95
N TYR A 63 -18.42 3.98 14.02
CA TYR A 63 -17.15 3.25 14.03
C TYR A 63 -17.20 1.85 13.39
N LYS A 64 -18.38 1.23 13.27
CA LYS A 64 -18.48 -0.24 13.16
C LYS A 64 -18.34 -0.82 11.73
N TYR A 65 -18.78 -0.11 10.69
CA TYR A 65 -18.64 -0.55 9.30
C TYR A 65 -17.36 -0.04 8.64
N HIS A 66 -16.89 1.13 9.09
CA HIS A 66 -15.72 1.79 8.52
C HIS A 66 -14.40 1.24 9.07
N SER A 67 -14.39 0.58 10.24
CA SER A 67 -13.18 -0.11 10.72
C SER A 67 -12.76 -1.25 9.81
N LYS A 68 -13.72 -2.02 9.24
CA LYS A 68 -13.38 -3.19 8.42
C LYS A 68 -12.62 -2.83 7.13
N LEU A 69 -12.99 -1.71 6.48
CA LEU A 69 -12.26 -1.23 5.31
C LEU A 69 -10.86 -0.77 5.70
N ASP A 70 -10.73 -0.02 6.80
CA ASP A 70 -9.45 0.46 7.31
C ASP A 70 -8.52 -0.72 7.67
N GLU A 71 -9.03 -1.72 8.39
CA GLU A 71 -8.35 -2.98 8.70
C GLU A 71 -7.89 -3.71 7.44
N THR A 72 -8.75 -3.81 6.42
CA THR A 72 -8.41 -4.46 5.15
C THR A 72 -7.27 -3.74 4.43
N LEU A 73 -7.32 -2.40 4.38
CA LEU A 73 -6.28 -1.59 3.74
C LEU A 73 -4.96 -1.63 4.51
N GLU A 74 -5.02 -1.68 5.84
CA GLU A 74 -3.87 -1.86 6.71
C GLU A 74 -3.21 -3.23 6.49
N THR A 75 -4.01 -4.30 6.39
CA THR A 75 -3.50 -5.63 6.06
C THR A 75 -2.84 -5.64 4.69
N MET A 76 -3.45 -5.06 3.66
CA MET A 76 -2.85 -4.97 2.33
C MET A 76 -1.49 -4.26 2.36
N LEU A 77 -1.36 -3.14 3.09
CA LEU A 77 -0.08 -2.43 3.22
C LEU A 77 0.98 -3.28 3.91
N LYS A 78 0.63 -4.00 4.98
CA LYS A 78 1.55 -4.92 5.68
C LYS A 78 1.96 -6.11 4.84
N ASP A 79 1.05 -6.65 4.02
CA ASP A 79 1.37 -7.75 3.11
C ASP A 79 2.28 -7.27 1.98
N MET A 80 2.06 -6.06 1.45
CA MET A 80 2.96 -5.44 0.47
C MET A 80 4.35 -5.17 1.07
N GLU A 81 4.42 -4.70 2.31
CA GLU A 81 5.66 -4.52 3.07
C GLU A 81 6.42 -5.84 3.19
N THR A 82 5.76 -6.86 3.75
CA THR A 82 6.33 -8.20 3.95
C THR A 82 6.82 -8.80 2.64
N CYS A 83 6.04 -8.70 1.57
CA CYS A 83 6.41 -9.21 0.25
C CYS A 83 7.68 -8.54 -0.31
N ILE A 84 7.81 -7.21 -0.12
CA ILE A 84 8.99 -6.47 -0.56
C ILE A 84 10.20 -6.78 0.34
N GLU A 85 10.01 -6.87 1.66
CA GLU A 85 11.05 -7.27 2.60
C GLU A 85 11.60 -8.65 2.26
N ASP A 86 10.74 -9.65 2.03
CA ASP A 86 11.14 -11.01 1.66
C ASP A 86 11.94 -11.02 0.36
N LYS A 87 11.47 -10.28 -0.65
CA LYS A 87 12.15 -10.21 -1.95
C LYS A 87 13.54 -9.56 -1.86
N VAL A 88 13.72 -8.61 -0.93
CA VAL A 88 15.00 -7.93 -0.69
C VAL A 88 15.92 -8.76 0.20
N PHE A 89 15.35 -9.43 1.22
CA PHE A 89 16.09 -10.29 2.15
C PHE A 89 16.66 -11.53 1.44
N GLU A 90 15.90 -12.12 0.50
CA GLU A 90 16.41 -13.19 -0.36
C GLU A 90 17.68 -12.78 -1.15
N VAL A 91 17.86 -11.47 -1.39
CA VAL A 91 18.97 -10.94 -2.18
C VAL A 91 20.11 -10.43 -1.29
N CYS A 92 19.85 -9.94 -0.07
CA CYS A 92 20.94 -9.66 0.87
C CYS A 92 20.67 -9.90 2.35
N ASN A 93 21.70 -10.45 2.99
CA ASN A 93 21.71 -11.01 4.33
C ASN A 93 21.83 -9.94 5.45
N HIS A 94 21.39 -8.69 5.20
CA HIS A 94 21.48 -7.57 6.15
C HIS A 94 20.14 -6.82 6.27
N SER A 95 19.63 -6.74 7.51
CA SER A 95 18.48 -5.98 8.04
C SER A 95 17.57 -5.24 7.03
N ALA A 96 16.50 -5.91 6.59
CA ALA A 96 15.49 -5.37 5.66
C ALA A 96 14.53 -4.33 6.30
N ARG A 97 14.38 -4.28 7.63
CA ARG A 97 13.39 -3.42 8.30
C ARG A 97 13.57 -1.91 8.08
N ASP A 98 14.80 -1.44 7.90
CA ASP A 98 15.07 -0.01 7.63
C ASP A 98 14.74 0.39 6.18
N PHE A 99 14.50 -0.59 5.32
CA PHE A 99 14.25 -0.38 3.90
C PHE A 99 12.82 0.11 3.64
N TRP A 100 11.82 -0.42 4.35
CA TRP A 100 10.44 -0.01 4.19
C TRP A 100 10.22 1.46 4.53
N GLY A 101 10.76 1.95 5.65
CA GLY A 101 10.68 3.37 6.00
C GLY A 101 11.31 4.30 4.95
N LYS A 102 12.34 3.83 4.24
CA LYS A 102 12.97 4.56 3.12
C LYS A 102 12.11 4.49 1.85
N ILE A 103 11.51 3.34 1.54
CA ILE A 103 10.55 3.19 0.45
C ILE A 103 9.37 4.13 0.67
N VAL A 104 8.75 4.10 1.86
CA VAL A 104 7.60 4.95 2.18
C VAL A 104 7.97 6.42 2.02
N LYS A 105 9.11 6.86 2.58
CA LYS A 105 9.60 8.23 2.38
C LYS A 105 9.86 8.57 0.91
N ARG A 106 10.37 7.62 0.12
CA ARG A 106 10.65 7.83 -1.30
C ARG A 106 9.36 7.85 -2.14
N CYS A 107 8.47 6.88 -1.99
CA CYS A 107 7.21 6.82 -2.72
C CYS A 107 6.28 7.98 -2.32
N MET A 108 6.24 8.40 -1.04
CA MET A 108 5.48 9.59 -0.61
C MET A 108 6.15 10.92 -1.00
N GLY A 109 7.47 10.95 -1.13
CA GLY A 109 8.23 12.13 -1.59
C GLY A 109 8.17 12.36 -3.10
N VAL A 110 7.77 11.36 -3.89
CA VAL A 110 7.51 11.48 -5.33
C VAL A 110 6.05 11.92 -5.51
N GLY A 111 5.80 13.22 -5.32
CA GLY A 111 4.70 13.91 -6.00
C GLY A 111 3.31 13.92 -5.36
N VAL A 112 3.18 14.07 -4.04
CA VAL A 112 1.94 14.61 -3.46
C VAL A 112 2.25 15.84 -2.62
N ASN A 113 2.12 17.00 -3.24
CA ASN A 113 2.04 18.28 -2.56
C ASN A 113 0.69 18.32 -1.81
N ILE A 114 0.68 17.82 -0.57
CA ILE A 114 -0.43 18.06 0.37
C ILE A 114 -0.22 19.49 0.88
N LYS A 115 -0.83 20.44 0.18
CA LYS A 115 -1.19 21.73 0.77
C LYS A 115 -2.37 21.54 1.74
#